data_AF-A0A2W6SDP3-F1
#
_entry.id   AF-A0A2W6SDP3-F1
#
_cell.length_a   1.000
_cell.length_b   1.000
_cell.length_c   1.000
_cell.angle_alpha   90.00
_cell.angle_beta   90.00
_cell.angle_gamma   90.00
#
_symmetry.space_group_name_H-M   'P 1'
#
loop_
_entity.id
_entity.type
_entity.pdbx_description
1 polymer ?
#
loop_
_entity_poly.entity_id
_entity_poly.type
_entity_poly.pdbx_seq_one_letter_code
_entity_poly.pdbx_strand_id
1 'polypeptide(L)'
;MTAVATPRAPRLADIQAAVCRQYRIRPADLLGPSRRRTISRPRQIAMYLATRLTHRSIPDIGRFFGGRDHSTVYHARDRISALAEADRDLAEIVGRLELRLRELATNPPCHCSDCRSGSRAFPLDPPQIPLPIAFPGELDLEVAA
;
A
#
# COMPACT_ATOMS: atom_id res chain seq x y z
N MET A 1 9.68 7.69 -32.21
CA MET A 1 8.50 8.42 -31.71
C MET A 1 8.08 7.79 -30.39
N THR A 2 8.59 8.34 -29.30
CA THR A 2 8.49 7.78 -27.95
C THR A 2 7.10 8.10 -27.40
N ALA A 3 6.23 7.11 -27.30
CA ALA A 3 4.95 7.25 -26.63
C ALA A 3 5.20 7.44 -25.13
N VAL A 4 5.25 8.69 -24.67
CA VAL A 4 5.24 9.01 -23.24
C VAL A 4 3.83 8.69 -22.75
N ALA A 5 3.65 7.44 -22.29
CA ALA A 5 2.43 7.01 -21.65
C ALA A 5 2.17 7.93 -20.43
N THR A 6 1.07 8.66 -20.45
CA THR A 6 0.67 9.50 -19.32
C THR A 6 0.56 8.62 -18.08
N PRO A 7 1.32 8.89 -17.00
CA PRO A 7 1.28 8.03 -15.81
C PRO A 7 -0.12 8.11 -15.21
N ARG A 8 -0.86 7.00 -15.27
CA ARG A 8 -2.14 6.89 -14.58
C ARG A 8 -1.89 6.79 -13.08
N ALA A 9 -2.78 7.34 -12.27
CA ALA A 9 -2.74 7.10 -10.83
C ALA A 9 -3.15 5.63 -10.54
N PRO A 10 -2.44 4.91 -9.65
CA PRO A 10 -2.83 3.57 -9.24
C PRO A 10 -4.21 3.57 -8.56
N ARG A 11 -4.98 2.49 -8.69
CA ARG A 11 -6.29 2.38 -8.05
C ARG A 11 -6.13 1.96 -6.59
N LEU A 12 -7.09 2.30 -5.74
CA LEU A 12 -7.08 1.91 -4.31
C LEU A 12 -6.98 0.39 -4.13
N ALA A 13 -7.61 -0.39 -5.02
CA ALA A 13 -7.53 -1.84 -5.03
C ALA A 13 -6.11 -2.36 -5.31
N ASP A 14 -5.35 -1.69 -6.18
CA ASP A 14 -3.98 -2.07 -6.53
C ASP A 14 -3.04 -1.83 -5.33
N ILE A 15 -3.24 -0.70 -4.64
CA ILE A 15 -2.51 -0.35 -3.41
C ILE A 15 -2.77 -1.40 -2.33
N GLN A 16 -4.05 -1.74 -2.10
CA GLN A 16 -4.42 -2.78 -1.15
C GLN A 16 -3.76 -4.12 -1.51
N ALA A 17 -3.83 -4.54 -2.77
CA ALA A 17 -3.25 -5.80 -3.21
C ALA A 17 -1.72 -5.83 -3.06
N ALA A 18 -1.02 -4.74 -3.36
CA ALA A 18 0.43 -4.64 -3.19
C ALA A 18 0.84 -4.76 -1.72
N VAL A 19 0.13 -4.07 -0.82
CA VAL A 19 0.38 -4.15 0.63
C VAL A 19 0.06 -5.55 1.17
N CYS A 20 -1.06 -6.16 0.76
CA CYS A 20 -1.40 -7.54 1.13
C CYS A 20 -0.29 -8.52 0.78
N ARG A 21 0.27 -8.40 -0.44
CA ARG A 21 1.35 -9.27 -0.92
C ARG A 21 2.63 -9.08 -0.13
N GLN A 22 2.99 -7.84 0.19
CA GLN A 22 4.20 -7.52 0.95
C GLN A 22 4.13 -8.10 2.38
N TYR A 23 2.99 -7.96 3.05
CA TYR A 23 2.82 -8.39 4.45
C TYR A 23 2.23 -9.79 4.60
N ARG A 24 1.98 -10.51 3.48
CA ARG A 24 1.29 -11.81 3.44
C ARG A 24 -0.02 -11.86 4.25
N ILE A 25 -0.81 -10.79 4.17
CA ILE A 25 -2.13 -10.68 4.83
C ILE A 25 -3.26 -10.76 3.82
N ARG A 26 -4.46 -11.17 4.29
CA ARG A 26 -5.64 -11.21 3.42
C ARG A 26 -6.23 -9.81 3.25
N PRO A 27 -6.78 -9.46 2.07
CA PRO A 27 -7.42 -8.16 1.86
C PRO A 27 -8.63 -7.94 2.78
N ALA A 28 -9.34 -9.01 3.17
CA ALA A 28 -10.43 -8.94 4.12
C ALA A 28 -9.97 -8.46 5.52
N ASP A 29 -8.76 -8.80 5.95
CA ASP A 29 -8.23 -8.40 7.26
C ASP A 29 -7.94 -6.90 7.31
N LEU A 30 -7.52 -6.32 6.19
CA LEU A 30 -7.32 -4.88 6.02
C LEU A 30 -8.64 -4.11 6.13
N LEU A 31 -9.73 -4.65 5.57
CA LEU A 31 -11.06 -4.05 5.64
C LEU A 31 -11.77 -4.33 6.98
N GLY A 32 -11.41 -5.41 7.65
CA GLY A 32 -12.03 -5.84 8.89
C GLY A 32 -11.77 -4.92 10.08
N PRO A 33 -12.51 -5.13 11.19
CA PRO A 33 -12.38 -4.35 12.42
C PRO A 33 -11.10 -4.67 13.20
N SER A 34 -10.31 -5.66 12.77
CA SER A 34 -9.14 -6.14 13.51
C SER A 34 -8.14 -5.01 13.79
N ARG A 35 -7.90 -4.78 15.08
CA ARG A 35 -6.96 -3.78 15.61
C ARG A 35 -5.57 -4.35 15.93
N ARG A 36 -5.32 -5.63 15.57
CA ARG A 36 -4.01 -6.26 15.77
C ARG A 36 -2.92 -5.43 15.09
N ARG A 37 -1.82 -5.11 15.78
CA ARG A 37 -0.72 -4.29 15.25
C ARG A 37 -0.13 -4.86 13.94
N THR A 38 -0.11 -6.18 13.80
CA THR A 38 0.28 -6.92 12.58
C THR A 38 -0.56 -6.58 11.35
N ILE A 39 -1.79 -6.11 11.54
CA ILE A 39 -2.73 -5.71 10.47
C ILE A 39 -2.87 -4.18 10.44
N SER A 40 -2.86 -3.53 11.61
CA SER A 40 -3.02 -2.08 11.73
C SER A 40 -1.89 -1.29 11.08
N ARG A 41 -0.62 -1.72 11.21
CA ARG A 41 0.51 -1.06 10.54
C ARG A 41 0.40 -1.14 9.01
N PRO A 42 0.23 -2.33 8.39
CA PRO A 42 -0.02 -2.43 6.95
C PRO A 42 -1.19 -1.58 6.48
N ARG A 43 -2.26 -1.50 7.27
CA ARG A 43 -3.41 -0.66 6.96
C ARG A 43 -3.07 0.83 6.93
N GLN A 44 -2.32 1.31 7.91
CA GLN A 44 -1.87 2.70 7.95
C GLN A 44 -0.96 3.01 6.75
N ILE A 45 -0.07 2.08 6.37
CA ILE A 45 0.77 2.20 5.18
C ILE A 45 -0.09 2.25 3.90
N ALA A 46 -1.09 1.39 3.78
CA ALA A 46 -2.01 1.40 2.64
C ALA A 46 -2.77 2.75 2.52
N MET A 47 -3.23 3.30 3.64
CA MET A 47 -3.88 4.62 3.70
C MET A 47 -2.92 5.75 3.31
N TYR A 48 -1.71 5.73 3.84
CA TYR A 48 -0.66 6.70 3.51
C TYR A 48 -0.33 6.70 2.01
N LEU A 49 -0.11 5.52 1.44
CA LEU A 49 0.14 5.34 0.01
C LEU A 49 -1.06 5.79 -0.84
N ALA A 50 -2.28 5.50 -0.39
CA ALA A 50 -3.49 5.97 -1.06
C ALA A 50 -3.58 7.49 -1.10
N THR A 51 -3.27 8.19 0.01
CA THR A 51 -3.28 9.66 0.05
C THR A 51 -2.19 10.29 -0.82
N ARG A 52 -1.03 9.62 -0.98
CA ARG A 52 0.08 10.13 -1.81
C ARG A 52 -0.07 9.85 -3.29
N LEU A 53 -0.48 8.63 -3.65
CA LEU A 53 -0.48 8.14 -5.02
C LEU A 53 -1.81 8.37 -5.74
N THR A 54 -2.90 8.62 -5.00
CA THR A 54 -4.22 8.83 -5.58
C THR A 54 -4.72 10.24 -5.29
N HIS A 55 -5.46 10.84 -6.24
CA HIS A 55 -6.15 12.11 -6.06
C HIS A 55 -7.54 11.95 -5.40
N ARG A 56 -7.74 10.88 -4.62
CA ARG A 56 -9.02 10.63 -3.93
C ARG A 56 -9.09 11.46 -2.66
N SER A 57 -10.31 11.86 -2.31
CA SER A 57 -10.54 12.59 -1.07
C SER A 57 -10.30 11.67 0.13
N ILE A 58 -9.78 12.23 1.24
CA ILE A 58 -9.55 11.51 2.50
C ILE A 58 -10.80 10.73 2.97
N PRO A 59 -12.04 11.28 2.95
CA PRO A 59 -13.22 10.51 3.34
C PRO A 59 -13.53 9.35 2.40
N ASP A 60 -13.27 9.48 1.09
CA ASP A 60 -13.45 8.38 0.14
C ASP A 60 -12.46 7.24 0.40
N ILE A 61 -11.21 7.58 0.76
CA ILE A 61 -10.20 6.60 1.16
C ILE A 61 -10.67 5.86 2.43
N GLY A 62 -11.17 6.57 3.44
CA GLY A 62 -11.69 5.97 4.67
C GLY A 62 -12.86 5.01 4.42
N ARG A 63 -13.79 5.40 3.54
CA ARG A 63 -14.90 4.53 3.09
C ARG A 63 -14.41 3.26 2.42
N PHE A 64 -13.41 3.36 1.55
CA PHE A 64 -12.82 2.21 0.87
C PHE A 64 -12.19 1.22 1.85
N PHE A 65 -11.51 1.70 2.89
CA PHE A 65 -10.85 0.86 3.91
C PHE A 65 -11.78 0.39 5.04
N GLY A 66 -13.03 0.04 4.71
CA GLY A 66 -14.00 -0.52 5.64
C GLY A 66 -14.85 0.50 6.39
N GLY A 67 -15.17 1.64 5.76
CA GLY A 67 -16.10 2.62 6.35
C GLY A 67 -15.53 3.44 7.51
N ARG A 68 -14.23 3.69 7.53
CA ARG A 68 -13.55 4.39 8.63
C ARG A 68 -13.65 5.91 8.51
N ASP A 69 -13.63 6.58 9.66
CA ASP A 69 -13.63 8.04 9.73
C ASP A 69 -12.41 8.64 9.03
N HIS A 70 -12.62 9.77 8.36
CA HIS A 70 -11.59 10.53 7.67
C HIS A 70 -10.44 10.96 8.61
N SER A 71 -10.74 11.22 9.89
CA SER A 71 -9.74 11.50 10.93
C SER A 71 -8.78 10.33 11.13
N THR A 72 -9.26 9.08 11.04
CA THR A 72 -8.41 7.88 11.13
C THR A 72 -7.39 7.84 9.99
N VAL A 73 -7.80 8.25 8.78
CA VAL A 73 -6.90 8.34 7.62
C VAL A 73 -5.87 9.45 7.82
N TYR A 74 -6.29 10.59 8.36
CA TYR A 74 -5.37 11.70 8.70
C TYR A 74 -4.31 11.26 9.72
N HIS A 75 -4.73 10.65 10.82
CA HIS A 75 -3.82 10.11 11.83
C HIS A 75 -2.90 9.01 11.29
N ALA A 76 -3.41 8.15 10.41
CA ALA A 76 -2.60 7.12 9.76
C ALA A 76 -1.50 7.73 8.88
N ARG A 77 -1.83 8.78 8.12
CA ARG A 77 -0.87 9.50 7.28
C ARG A 77 0.27 10.09 8.10
N ASP A 78 -0.07 10.84 9.14
CA ASP A 78 0.92 11.55 9.97
C ASP A 78 1.79 10.56 10.75
N ARG A 79 1.18 9.49 11.27
CA ARG A 79 1.92 8.43 11.99
C ARG A 79 2.93 7.73 11.08
N ILE A 80 2.55 7.37 9.85
CA ILE A 80 3.48 6.73 8.91
C ILE A 80 4.56 7.71 8.45
N SER A 81 4.23 9.00 8.29
CA SER A 81 5.24 10.02 7.98
C SER A 81 6.31 10.09 9.07
N ALA A 82 5.90 10.20 10.34
CA ALA A 82 6.83 10.25 11.46
C ALA A 82 7.64 8.95 11.62
N LEU A 83 7.00 7.78 11.41
CA LEU A 83 7.70 6.50 11.47
C LEU A 83 8.68 6.31 10.31
N ALA A 84 8.39 6.84 9.12
CA ALA A 84 9.31 6.79 7.98
C ALA A 84 10.54 7.69 8.19
N GLU A 85 10.43 8.75 9.01
CA GLU A 85 11.57 9.57 9.41
C GLU A 85 12.43 8.88 10.48
N ALA A 86 11.79 8.16 11.41
CA ALA A 86 12.48 7.47 12.50
C ALA A 86 13.12 6.12 12.09
N ASP A 87 12.47 5.38 11.18
CA ASP A 87 12.80 3.99 10.86
C ASP A 87 13.14 3.84 9.37
N ARG A 88 14.43 3.60 9.08
CA ARG A 88 14.93 3.48 7.70
C ARG A 88 14.36 2.26 6.98
N ASP A 89 14.11 1.16 7.71
CA ASP A 89 13.56 -0.05 7.12
C ASP A 89 12.13 0.20 6.63
N LEU A 90 11.34 0.94 7.42
CA LEU A 90 9.99 1.34 7.01
C LEU A 90 10.03 2.25 5.78
N ALA A 91 10.93 3.24 5.76
CA ALA A 91 11.08 4.15 4.63
C ALA A 91 11.44 3.40 3.33
N GLU A 92 12.32 2.40 3.41
CA GLU A 92 12.67 1.56 2.27
C GLU A 92 11.47 0.73 1.78
N ILE A 93 10.71 0.12 2.70
CA ILE A 93 9.52 -0.65 2.36
C ILE A 93 8.48 0.25 1.65
N VAL A 94 8.22 1.44 2.19
CA VAL A 94 7.27 2.40 1.60
C VAL A 94 7.75 2.85 0.21
N GLY A 95 9.02 3.22 0.07
CA GLY A 95 9.58 3.64 -1.22
C GLY A 95 9.51 2.53 -2.28
N ARG A 96 9.77 1.28 -1.88
CA ARG A 96 9.63 0.11 -2.76
C ARG A 96 8.17 -0.12 -3.20
N LEU A 97 7.22 0.03 -2.28
CA LEU A 97 5.79 -0.06 -2.60
C LEU A 97 5.35 1.06 -3.54
N GLU A 98 5.80 2.29 -3.31
CA GLU A 98 5.54 3.43 -4.21
C GLU A 98 6.06 3.17 -5.62
N LEU A 99 7.30 2.67 -5.76
CA LEU A 99 7.89 2.34 -7.05
C LEU A 99 7.06 1.26 -7.78
N ARG A 100 6.74 0.16 -7.08
CA ARG A 100 5.94 -0.94 -7.64
C ARG A 100 4.57 -0.48 -8.09
N LEU A 101 3.91 0.39 -7.33
CA LEU A 101 2.58 0.91 -7.67
C LEU A 101 2.62 1.85 -8.89
N ARG A 102 3.70 2.61 -9.07
CA ARG A 102 3.90 3.45 -10.27
C ARG A 102 4.13 2.59 -11.52
N GLU A 103 4.90 1.52 -11.41
CA GLU A 103 5.13 0.58 -12.51
C GLU A 103 3.83 -0.11 -12.95
N LEU A 104 3.01 -0.57 -12.00
CA LEU A 104 1.70 -1.18 -12.29
C LEU A 104 0.75 -0.22 -13.04
N ALA A 105 0.89 1.08 -12.81
CA ALA A 105 0.05 2.07 -13.48
C ALA A 105 0.49 2.40 -14.91
N THR A 106 1.72 2.03 -15.29
CA THR A 106 2.31 2.34 -16.61
C THR A 106 2.12 1.20 -17.61
N ASN A 107 1.88 -0.03 -17.15
CA ASN A 107 1.66 -1.18 -18.01
C ASN A 107 0.34 -1.90 -17.65
N PRO A 108 -0.81 -1.44 -18.17
CA PRO A 108 -2.03 -2.24 -18.05
C PRO A 108 -1.78 -3.60 -18.72
N PRO A 109 -2.27 -4.74 -18.18
CA PRO A 109 -2.27 -5.98 -18.93
C PRO A 109 -2.95 -5.68 -20.26
N CYS A 110 -2.21 -5.83 -21.36
CA CYS A 110 -2.69 -5.52 -22.70
C CYS A 110 -3.97 -6.33 -22.94
N HIS A 111 -5.11 -5.65 -22.83
CA HIS A 111 -6.44 -6.23 -23.02
C HIS A 111 -6.78 -6.16 -24.51
N CYS A 112 -5.93 -6.74 -25.35
CA CYS A 112 -6.32 -7.02 -26.73
C CYS A 112 -6.26 -8.53 -26.93
N SER A 113 -7.35 -9.06 -27.47
CA SER A 113 -7.57 -10.47 -27.79
C SER A 113 -6.54 -11.05 -28.77
N ASP A 114 -5.67 -10.22 -29.34
CA ASP A 114 -4.75 -10.53 -30.43
C ASP A 114 -3.27 -10.21 -30.16
N CYS A 115 -2.83 -10.03 -28.90
CA CYS A 115 -1.40 -9.84 -28.63
C CYS A 115 -0.63 -11.18 -28.67
N ARG A 116 -0.22 -11.59 -29.87
CA ARG A 116 0.58 -12.80 -30.17
C ARG A 116 2.07 -12.69 -29.78
N SER A 117 2.47 -11.64 -29.06
CA SER A 117 3.84 -11.45 -28.58
C SER A 117 3.95 -11.94 -27.14
N GLY A 118 4.61 -13.09 -26.97
CA GLY A 118 4.74 -13.81 -25.71
C GLY A 118 5.08 -12.96 -24.49
N SER A 119 4.48 -13.37 -23.38
CA SER A 119 5.16 -13.52 -22.10
C SER A 119 6.10 -12.39 -21.69
N ARG A 120 5.54 -11.28 -21.22
CA ARG A 120 6.07 -10.75 -19.96
C ARG A 120 5.29 -11.43 -18.85
N ALA A 121 5.72 -12.64 -18.52
CA ALA A 121 5.60 -13.09 -17.15
C ALA A 121 6.23 -11.99 -16.33
N PHE A 122 5.41 -11.13 -15.73
CA PHE A 122 5.90 -10.12 -14.82
C PHE A 122 6.60 -10.91 -13.72
N PRO A 123 7.92 -10.83 -13.54
CA PRO A 123 8.56 -11.46 -12.41
C PRO A 123 8.18 -10.59 -11.22
N LEU A 124 6.99 -10.80 -10.67
CA LEU A 124 6.47 -10.08 -9.51
C LEU A 124 6.99 -10.70 -8.20
N ASP A 125 8.17 -11.30 -8.21
CA ASP A 125 8.83 -11.72 -6.98
C ASP A 125 10.23 -11.08 -6.88
N PRO A 126 10.32 -9.76 -6.62
CA PRO A 126 11.49 -9.24 -5.92
C PRO A 126 11.54 -9.87 -4.51
N PRO A 127 12.74 -10.06 -3.95
CA PRO A 127 12.98 -10.93 -2.81
C PRO A 127 12.03 -10.61 -1.68
N GLN A 128 11.32 -11.65 -1.24
CA GLN A 128 10.61 -11.70 0.04
C GLN A 128 11.56 -11.10 1.08
N ILE A 129 11.33 -9.86 1.52
CA ILE A 129 12.11 -9.33 2.63
C ILE A 129 11.80 -10.30 3.77
N PRO A 130 12.80 -10.98 4.36
CA PRO A 130 12.55 -11.72 5.58
C PRO A 130 12.03 -10.70 6.57
N LEU A 131 10.76 -10.82 6.94
CA LEU A 131 10.13 -9.97 7.94
C LEU A 131 11.09 -9.89 9.13
N PRO A 132 11.61 -8.72 9.54
CA PRO A 132 12.01 -8.58 10.91
C PRO A 132 10.71 -8.67 11.71
N ILE A 133 10.37 -9.87 12.15
CA ILE A 133 9.20 -10.14 13.01
C ILE A 133 9.42 -9.59 14.42
N ALA A 134 10.53 -8.90 14.67
CA ALA A 134 10.79 -8.17 15.90
C ALA A 134 10.84 -6.67 15.58
N PHE A 135 9.75 -5.97 15.87
CA PHE A 135 9.78 -4.51 15.95
C PHE A 135 10.22 -4.14 17.38
N PRO A 136 11.43 -3.57 17.59
CA PRO A 136 11.83 -3.08 18.90
C PRO A 136 10.99 -1.83 19.20
N GLY A 137 10.06 -1.95 20.15
CA GLY A 137 9.09 -0.89 20.49
C GLY A 137 7.84 -1.43 21.18
N GLU A 138 8.05 -2.41 22.04
CA GLU A 138 7.04 -2.97 22.94
C GLU A 138 6.94 -2.09 24.18
N LEU A 139 6.54 -0.82 24.03
CA LEU A 139 6.07 0.03 25.13
C LEU A 139 5.28 1.22 24.55
N ASP A 140 4.13 1.47 25.17
CA ASP A 140 3.25 2.65 25.04
C ASP A 140 2.53 2.87 23.69
N LEU A 141 1.27 2.46 23.63
CA LEU A 141 0.14 3.39 23.44
C LEU A 141 -1.17 2.58 23.53
N GLU A 142 -1.66 2.42 24.75
CA GLU A 142 -3.08 2.37 25.05
C GLU A 142 -3.72 3.69 24.60
N VAL A 143 -4.34 3.76 23.42
CA VAL A 143 -5.47 4.67 23.19
C VAL A 143 -6.37 4.07 22.13
N ALA A 144 -7.33 3.23 22.55
CA ALA A 144 -8.58 2.98 21.84
C ALA A 144 -9.59 2.34 22.80
N ALA A 145 -9.93 3.09 23.87
CA ALA A 145 -11.29 3.08 24.38
C ALA A 145 -12.14 3.93 23.44
#